data_AF-A0A250AZK2-F1
#
_entry.id   AF-A0A250AZK2-F1
#
_cell.length_a   1.000
_cell.length_b   1.000
_cell.length_c   1.000
_cell.angle_alpha   90.00
_cell.angle_beta   90.00
_cell.angle_gamma   90.00
#
_symmetry.space_group_name_H-M   'P 1'
#
loop_
_entity.id
_entity.type
_entity.pdbx_description
1 polymer ?
#
loop_
_entity_poly.entity_id
_entity_poly.type
_entity_poly.pdbx_seq_one_letter_code
_entity_poly.pdbx_strand_id
1 'polypeptide(L)'
;MIDFAFLANQCAPDVAPQTLERLIKVESSFNPYAIGVVGGRLARQPRHKEEAIATALYLELAGWNFSMGLGQVNRYNLDKYGLTYETVFDPCHNARAAAGIFNECLQRASGKFAGQQAQLAAFSCYYSGNFRRGFVPEGQAQTSYVERIMAVKPTLPTNTATAITVIPNGKTRPAVKPPSAEENKQTQSGAKISQLGNTTTMGVKTLRGD
;
A
#
# COMPACT_ATOMS: atom_id res chain seq x y z
N MET A 1 -14.25 -5.22 21.33
CA MET A 1 -14.35 -4.58 20.01
C MET A 1 -13.18 -3.60 19.92
N ILE A 2 -12.37 -3.65 18.87
CA ILE A 2 -11.22 -2.74 18.71
C ILE A 2 -11.76 -1.36 18.31
N ASP A 3 -11.40 -0.31 19.05
CA ASP A 3 -11.60 1.07 18.57
C ASP A 3 -10.55 1.35 17.47
N PHE A 4 -10.99 1.18 16.23
CA PHE A 4 -10.10 1.31 15.09
C PHE A 4 -9.67 2.75 14.84
N ALA A 5 -10.51 3.74 15.19
CA ALA A 5 -10.17 5.16 15.05
C ALA A 5 -9.00 5.51 15.98
N PHE A 6 -9.07 5.07 17.24
CA PHE A 6 -7.99 5.25 18.20
C PHE A 6 -6.71 4.54 17.72
N LEU A 7 -6.82 3.27 17.31
CA LEU A 7 -5.68 2.49 16.82
C LEU A 7 -5.00 3.15 15.62
N ALA A 8 -5.77 3.60 14.61
CA ALA A 8 -5.21 4.25 13.43
C ALA A 8 -4.44 5.53 13.79
N ASN A 9 -5.02 6.40 14.61
CA ASN A 9 -4.41 7.68 14.97
C ASN A 9 -3.20 7.53 15.91
N GLN A 10 -3.21 6.56 16.83
CA GLN A 10 -2.14 6.41 17.82
C GLN A 10 -0.99 5.53 17.34
N CYS A 11 -1.29 4.49 16.58
CA CYS A 11 -0.31 3.45 16.24
C CYS A 11 0.27 3.62 14.84
N ALA A 12 -0.45 4.29 13.95
CA ALA A 12 -0.10 4.45 12.54
C ALA A 12 -0.39 5.88 12.01
N PRO A 13 0.07 6.95 12.69
CA PRO A 13 -0.28 8.33 12.32
C PRO A 13 0.24 8.75 10.94
N ASP A 14 1.27 8.07 10.42
CA ASP A 14 1.90 8.39 9.13
C ASP A 14 1.15 7.82 7.91
N VAL A 15 -0.01 7.18 8.12
CA VAL A 15 -0.90 6.69 7.06
C VAL A 15 -2.30 7.25 7.30
N ALA A 16 -2.92 7.77 6.25
CA ALA A 16 -4.28 8.28 6.34
C ALA A 16 -5.22 7.20 6.93
N PRO A 17 -6.06 7.51 7.95
CA PRO A 17 -6.86 6.50 8.63
C PRO A 17 -7.75 5.67 7.70
N GLN A 18 -8.31 6.25 6.62
CA GLN A 18 -9.07 5.50 5.60
C GLN A 18 -8.22 4.45 4.90
N THR A 19 -6.96 4.77 4.60
CA THR A 19 -6.05 3.87 3.88
C THR A 19 -5.74 2.67 4.76
N LEU A 20 -5.46 2.90 6.04
CA LEU A 20 -5.23 1.84 7.01
C LEU A 20 -6.49 0.99 7.24
N GLU A 21 -7.67 1.63 7.30
CA GLU A 21 -8.97 0.93 7.42
C GLU A 21 -9.19 -0.02 6.25
N ARG A 22 -8.94 0.44 5.02
CA ARG A 22 -9.05 -0.38 3.80
C ARG A 22 -8.12 -1.57 3.85
N LEU A 23 -6.84 -1.35 4.18
CA LEU A 23 -5.84 -2.41 4.32
C LEU A 23 -6.30 -3.44 5.35
N ILE A 24 -6.50 -3.04 6.59
CA ILE A 24 -6.83 -3.98 7.68
C ILE A 24 -8.16 -4.70 7.44
N LYS A 25 -9.14 -4.03 6.81
CA LYS A 25 -10.40 -4.68 6.42
C LYS A 25 -10.17 -5.82 5.42
N VAL A 26 -9.36 -5.60 4.39
CA VAL A 26 -9.06 -6.60 3.36
C VAL A 26 -8.12 -7.69 3.89
N GLU A 27 -7.12 -7.31 4.69
CA GLU A 27 -6.09 -8.23 5.19
C GLU A 27 -6.62 -9.21 6.23
N SER A 28 -7.45 -8.75 7.18
CA SER A 28 -7.85 -9.58 8.32
C SER A 28 -9.32 -9.46 8.71
N SER A 29 -10.09 -8.58 8.06
CA SER A 29 -11.42 -8.18 8.55
C SER A 29 -11.40 -7.71 10.01
N PHE A 30 -10.33 -7.01 10.40
CA PHE A 30 -10.07 -6.57 11.79
C PHE A 30 -9.86 -7.71 12.81
N ASN A 31 -9.51 -8.92 12.36
CA ASN A 31 -9.13 -10.00 13.26
C ASN A 31 -7.64 -9.87 13.67
N PRO A 32 -7.33 -9.52 14.94
CA PRO A 32 -5.95 -9.34 15.37
C PRO A 32 -5.15 -10.66 15.42
N TYR A 33 -5.83 -11.81 15.36
CA TYR A 33 -5.21 -13.14 15.42
C TYR A 33 -5.20 -13.84 14.07
N ALA A 34 -5.51 -13.12 12.98
CA ALA A 34 -5.53 -13.69 11.65
C ALA A 34 -4.13 -14.20 11.23
N ILE A 35 -4.09 -15.39 10.63
CA ILE A 35 -2.90 -15.98 10.03
C ILE A 35 -3.24 -16.43 8.61
N GLY A 36 -2.52 -15.87 7.64
CA GLY A 36 -2.58 -16.23 6.22
C GLY A 36 -1.35 -17.07 5.84
N VAL A 37 -1.56 -18.22 5.20
CA VAL A 37 -0.48 -19.13 4.78
C VAL A 37 -0.29 -19.02 3.28
N VAL A 38 0.93 -18.71 2.82
CA VAL A 38 1.25 -18.64 1.40
C VAL A 38 1.19 -20.06 0.81
N GLY A 39 0.37 -20.24 -0.23
CA GLY A 39 0.16 -21.55 -0.86
C GLY A 39 -0.69 -22.52 -0.05
N GLY A 40 -1.34 -22.07 1.03
CA GLY A 40 -2.14 -22.93 1.90
C GLY A 40 -3.27 -22.18 2.62
N ARG A 41 -3.89 -22.85 3.59
CA ARG A 41 -4.84 -22.24 4.53
C ARG A 41 -4.87 -23.03 5.83
N LEU A 42 -5.15 -22.35 6.94
CA LEU A 42 -5.49 -23.02 8.18
C LEU A 42 -6.87 -23.67 8.09
N ALA A 43 -7.07 -24.78 8.81
CA ALA A 43 -8.40 -25.40 8.93
C ALA A 43 -9.42 -24.48 9.62
N ARG A 44 -8.95 -23.66 10.56
CA ARG A 44 -9.68 -22.54 11.18
C ARG A 44 -8.70 -21.46 11.62
N GLN A 45 -9.19 -20.23 11.80
CA GLN A 45 -8.38 -19.16 12.37
C GLN A 45 -8.23 -19.31 13.90
N PRO A 46 -7.13 -18.83 14.49
CA PRO A 46 -6.96 -18.71 15.95
C PRO A 46 -8.06 -17.86 16.58
N ARG A 47 -8.48 -18.21 17.79
CA ARG A 47 -9.53 -17.49 18.55
C ARG A 47 -8.97 -16.51 19.57
N HIS A 48 -7.75 -16.73 20.01
CA HIS A 48 -7.06 -15.90 21.01
C HIS A 48 -5.55 -15.90 20.74
N LYS A 49 -4.83 -15.04 21.47
CA LYS A 49 -3.41 -14.75 21.22
C LYS A 49 -2.53 -15.99 21.34
N GLU A 50 -2.76 -16.82 22.35
CA GLU A 50 -1.95 -18.02 22.62
C GLU A 50 -2.09 -19.07 21.51
N GLU A 51 -3.31 -19.26 20.98
CA GLU A 51 -3.52 -20.10 19.79
C GLU A 51 -2.77 -19.54 18.58
N ALA A 52 -2.75 -18.22 18.41
CA ALA A 52 -2.11 -17.58 17.27
C ALA A 52 -0.57 -17.74 17.34
N ILE A 53 0.01 -17.55 18.52
CA ILE A 53 1.45 -17.78 18.77
C ILE A 53 1.81 -19.24 18.53
N ALA A 54 1.07 -20.18 19.12
CA ALA A 54 1.33 -21.61 18.93
C ALA A 54 1.23 -22.02 17.44
N THR A 55 0.26 -21.45 16.71
CA THR A 55 0.10 -21.69 15.28
C THR A 55 1.26 -21.10 14.47
N ALA A 56 1.71 -19.89 14.77
CA ALA A 56 2.86 -19.26 14.11
C ALA A 56 4.14 -20.08 14.30
N LEU A 57 4.39 -20.56 15.52
CA LEU A 57 5.54 -21.42 15.83
C LEU A 57 5.47 -22.77 15.09
N TYR A 58 4.29 -23.38 15.02
CA TYR A 58 4.09 -24.59 14.23
C TYR A 58 4.41 -24.36 12.74
N LEU A 59 3.92 -23.26 12.16
CA LEU A 59 4.15 -22.94 10.75
C LEU A 59 5.63 -22.65 10.47
N GLU A 60 6.33 -21.96 11.38
CA GLU A 60 7.77 -21.73 11.33
C GLU A 60 8.55 -23.05 11.27
N LEU A 61 8.31 -23.95 12.23
CA LEU A 61 8.97 -25.25 12.31
C LEU A 61 8.69 -26.14 11.09
N ALA A 62 7.48 -26.02 10.53
CA ALA A 62 7.08 -26.73 9.32
C ALA A 62 7.54 -26.04 8.02
N GLY A 63 8.29 -24.93 8.10
CA GLY A 63 8.89 -24.26 6.94
C GLY A 63 7.91 -23.49 6.06
N TRP A 64 6.74 -23.13 6.58
CA TRP A 64 5.76 -22.36 5.83
C TRP A 64 6.16 -20.89 5.70
N ASN A 65 5.70 -20.26 4.63
CA ASN A 65 5.65 -18.81 4.51
C ASN A 65 4.25 -18.34 4.91
N PHE A 66 4.15 -17.41 5.86
CA PHE A 66 2.88 -16.95 6.41
C PHE A 66 2.95 -15.51 6.92
N SER A 67 1.77 -14.92 7.07
CA SER A 67 1.53 -13.55 7.52
C SER A 67 0.61 -13.54 8.73
N MET A 68 0.74 -12.52 9.59
CA MET A 68 0.12 -12.48 10.92
C MET A 68 -0.54 -11.13 11.25
N GLY A 69 -1.63 -11.21 11.99
CA GLY A 69 -2.31 -10.08 12.62
C GLY A 69 -3.06 -9.16 11.67
N LEU A 70 -3.43 -7.98 12.18
CA LEU A 70 -4.38 -7.05 11.53
C LEU A 70 -4.03 -6.68 10.08
N GLY A 71 -2.77 -6.34 9.83
CA GLY A 71 -2.24 -5.98 8.52
C GLY A 71 -1.50 -7.12 7.83
N GLN A 72 -1.59 -8.36 8.34
CA GLN A 72 -0.95 -9.54 7.75
C GLN A 72 0.55 -9.33 7.47
N VAL A 73 1.29 -8.96 8.52
CA VAL A 73 2.75 -8.81 8.46
C VAL A 73 3.40 -10.18 8.24
N ASN A 74 4.15 -10.31 7.14
CA ASN A 74 4.82 -11.55 6.78
C ASN A 74 5.95 -11.91 7.76
N ARG A 75 6.18 -13.21 8.02
CA ARG A 75 7.26 -13.69 8.93
C ARG A 75 8.63 -13.12 8.59
N TYR A 76 8.94 -12.91 7.32
CA TYR A 76 10.24 -12.38 6.88
C TYR A 76 10.41 -10.87 7.12
N ASN A 77 9.34 -10.17 7.50
CA ASN A 77 9.38 -8.74 7.81
C ASN A 77 9.44 -8.45 9.31
N LEU A 78 9.33 -9.45 10.20
CA LEU A 78 9.20 -9.21 11.64
C LEU A 78 10.41 -8.44 12.19
N ASP A 79 11.62 -8.91 11.92
CA ASP A 79 12.86 -8.28 12.41
C ASP A 79 12.97 -6.82 11.95
N LYS A 80 12.64 -6.55 10.69
CA LYS A 80 12.65 -5.19 10.11
C LYS A 80 11.76 -4.22 10.89
N TYR A 81 10.66 -4.71 11.45
CA TYR A 81 9.71 -3.90 12.22
C TYR A 81 9.79 -4.13 13.74
N GLY A 82 10.84 -4.80 14.23
CA GLY A 82 11.05 -5.06 15.65
C GLY A 82 9.95 -5.94 16.27
N LEU A 83 9.39 -6.86 15.50
CA LEU A 83 8.34 -7.76 15.93
C LEU A 83 8.87 -9.17 16.19
N THR A 84 8.12 -9.91 17.00
CA THR A 84 8.32 -11.32 17.32
C THR A 84 7.00 -12.06 17.11
N TYR A 85 7.00 -13.39 17.19
CA TYR A 85 5.76 -14.15 17.12
C TYR A 85 4.81 -13.85 18.29
N GLU A 86 5.32 -13.36 19.41
CA GLU A 86 4.57 -12.96 20.59
C GLU A 86 3.98 -11.54 20.46
N THR A 87 4.69 -10.63 19.79
CA THR A 87 4.30 -9.21 19.70
C THR A 87 3.53 -8.86 18.44
N VAL A 88 3.65 -9.63 17.35
CA VAL A 88 2.96 -9.37 16.08
C VAL A 88 1.44 -9.39 16.16
N PHE A 89 0.86 -10.07 17.16
CA PHE A 89 -0.59 -10.10 17.39
C PHE A 89 -1.09 -8.95 18.27
N ASP A 90 -0.21 -8.10 18.79
CA ASP A 90 -0.62 -6.85 19.41
C ASP A 90 -1.18 -5.89 18.33
N PRO A 91 -2.41 -5.38 18.47
CA PRO A 91 -3.03 -4.54 17.45
C PRO A 91 -2.21 -3.31 17.08
N CYS A 92 -1.57 -2.65 18.05
CA CYS A 92 -0.85 -1.41 17.83
C CYS A 92 0.49 -1.66 17.14
N HIS A 93 1.23 -2.67 17.60
CA HIS A 93 2.48 -3.09 16.98
C HIS A 93 2.26 -3.55 15.53
N ASN A 94 1.22 -4.34 15.29
CA ASN A 94 0.90 -4.81 13.94
C ASN A 94 0.50 -3.66 13.00
N ALA A 95 -0.36 -2.75 13.48
CA ALA A 95 -0.78 -1.58 12.69
C ALA A 95 0.39 -0.66 12.33
N ARG A 96 1.34 -0.46 13.25
CA ARG A 96 2.57 0.30 12.99
C ARG A 96 3.41 -0.35 11.89
N ALA A 97 3.60 -1.67 11.95
CA ALA A 97 4.33 -2.40 10.91
C ALA A 97 3.61 -2.35 9.56
N ALA A 98 2.29 -2.53 9.53
CA ALA A 98 1.48 -2.37 8.32
C ALA A 98 1.64 -0.98 7.71
N ALA A 99 1.59 0.08 8.52
CA ALA A 99 1.82 1.45 8.06
C ALA A 99 3.22 1.64 7.47
N GLY A 100 4.26 1.10 8.13
CA GLY A 100 5.63 1.11 7.63
C GLY A 100 5.79 0.42 6.27
N ILE A 101 5.22 -0.79 6.12
CA ILE A 101 5.25 -1.55 4.86
C ILE A 101 4.55 -0.76 3.74
N PHE A 102 3.38 -0.20 4.03
CA PHE A 102 2.64 0.60 3.05
C PHE A 102 3.42 1.84 2.64
N ASN A 103 4.00 2.58 3.59
CA ASN A 103 4.77 3.79 3.29
C ASN A 103 6.04 3.51 2.49
N GLU A 104 6.74 2.40 2.76
CA GLU A 104 7.87 1.96 1.93
C GLU A 104 7.42 1.65 0.49
N CYS A 105 6.30 0.96 0.33
CA CYS A 105 5.72 0.69 -0.98
C CYS A 105 5.31 1.97 -1.70
N LEU A 106 4.70 2.93 -0.98
CA LEU A 106 4.28 4.21 -1.52
C LEU A 106 5.47 5.08 -1.94
N GLN A 107 6.54 5.09 -1.15
CA GLN A 107 7.78 5.80 -1.52
C GLN A 107 8.37 5.23 -2.81
N ARG A 108 8.49 3.90 -2.93
CA ARG A 108 8.98 3.27 -4.16
C ARG A 108 8.06 3.49 -5.35
N ALA A 109 6.75 3.51 -5.14
CA ALA A 109 5.76 3.75 -6.19
C ALA A 109 5.77 5.20 -6.67
N SER A 110 5.91 6.16 -5.75
CA SER A 110 5.96 7.60 -6.05
C SER A 110 7.16 7.99 -6.91
N GLY A 111 8.24 7.20 -6.88
CA GLY A 111 9.37 7.35 -7.81
C GLY A 111 9.08 6.92 -9.26
N LYS A 112 7.94 6.30 -9.54
CA LYS A 112 7.59 5.73 -10.86
C LYS A 112 6.22 6.17 -11.39
N PHE A 113 5.31 6.54 -10.51
CA PHE A 113 3.92 6.87 -10.83
C PHE A 113 3.54 8.17 -10.12
N ALA A 114 2.58 8.91 -10.68
CA ALA A 114 2.10 10.16 -10.12
C ALA A 114 0.70 10.02 -9.51
N GLY A 115 0.40 10.84 -8.50
CA GLY A 115 -0.92 10.98 -7.91
C GLY A 115 -1.52 9.64 -7.45
N GLN A 116 -2.80 9.42 -7.79
CA GLN A 116 -3.54 8.22 -7.40
C GLN A 116 -2.89 6.91 -7.88
N GLN A 117 -2.21 6.93 -9.03
CA GLN A 117 -1.57 5.72 -9.57
C GLN A 117 -0.44 5.22 -8.67
N ALA A 118 0.30 6.11 -8.00
CA ALA A 118 1.31 5.74 -7.02
C ALA A 118 0.68 5.00 -5.82
N GLN A 119 -0.47 5.46 -5.35
CA GLN A 119 -1.18 4.82 -4.24
C GLN A 119 -1.72 3.43 -4.63
N LEU A 120 -2.30 3.28 -5.82
CA LEU A 120 -2.75 1.98 -6.31
C LEU A 120 -1.59 1.00 -6.51
N ALA A 121 -0.46 1.48 -7.04
CA ALA A 121 0.77 0.70 -7.13
C ALA A 121 1.32 0.32 -5.75
N ALA A 122 1.20 1.21 -4.75
CA ALA A 122 1.59 0.92 -3.37
C ALA A 122 0.75 -0.20 -2.76
N PHE A 123 -0.57 -0.25 -3.01
CA PHE A 123 -1.42 -1.38 -2.59
C PHE A 123 -1.00 -2.69 -3.26
N SER A 124 -0.72 -2.67 -4.57
CA SER A 124 -0.22 -3.83 -5.29
C SER A 124 1.11 -4.35 -4.70
N CYS A 125 1.99 -3.40 -4.34
CA CYS A 125 3.26 -3.66 -3.68
C CYS A 125 3.08 -4.21 -2.25
N TYR A 126 2.15 -3.68 -1.47
CA TYR A 126 1.83 -4.16 -0.13
C TYR A 126 1.46 -5.65 -0.18
N TYR A 127 0.61 -6.02 -1.13
CA TYR A 127 0.14 -7.38 -1.32
C TYR A 127 1.23 -8.37 -1.76
N SER A 128 2.18 -7.94 -2.60
CA SER A 128 2.98 -8.89 -3.40
C SER A 128 4.43 -8.48 -3.67
N GLY A 129 4.89 -7.38 -3.07
CA GLY A 129 6.23 -6.81 -3.24
C GLY A 129 6.48 -6.09 -4.57
N ASN A 130 5.53 -6.11 -5.51
CA ASN A 130 5.67 -5.51 -6.84
C ASN A 130 4.43 -4.69 -7.26
N PHE A 131 4.58 -3.84 -8.27
CA PHE A 131 3.52 -2.91 -8.67
C PHE A 131 2.47 -3.50 -9.62
N ARG A 132 2.53 -4.78 -9.97
CA ARG A 132 1.66 -5.39 -11.00
C ARG A 132 0.67 -6.40 -10.42
N ARG A 133 1.13 -7.30 -9.54
CA ARG A 133 0.36 -8.49 -9.16
C ARG A 133 -0.95 -8.17 -8.46
N GLY A 134 -1.03 -7.09 -7.68
CA GLY A 134 -2.27 -6.67 -7.02
C GLY A 134 -3.37 -6.17 -7.96
N PHE A 135 -3.08 -5.94 -9.25
CA PHE A 135 -4.07 -5.62 -10.27
C PHE A 135 -4.60 -6.85 -11.02
N VAL A 136 -4.04 -8.04 -10.76
CA VAL A 136 -4.46 -9.28 -11.44
C VAL A 136 -5.57 -9.95 -10.62
N PRO A 137 -6.74 -10.24 -11.22
CA PRO A 137 -7.81 -10.98 -10.57
C PRO A 137 -7.39 -12.35 -10.07
N GLU A 138 -7.94 -12.76 -8.93
CA GLU A 138 -7.63 -14.04 -8.30
C GLU A 138 -8.81 -14.59 -7.49
N GLY A 139 -8.66 -15.85 -7.06
CA GLY A 139 -9.64 -16.52 -6.22
C GLY A 139 -10.96 -16.78 -6.94
N GLN A 140 -11.95 -17.29 -6.20
CA GLN A 140 -13.26 -17.66 -6.76
C GLN A 140 -14.05 -16.43 -7.22
N ALA A 141 -13.91 -15.30 -6.52
CA ALA A 141 -14.61 -14.07 -6.85
C ALA A 141 -14.04 -13.34 -8.08
N GLN A 142 -12.89 -13.78 -8.63
CA GLN A 142 -12.23 -13.14 -9.78
C GLN A 142 -12.08 -11.63 -9.62
N THR A 143 -11.64 -11.19 -8.43
CA THR A 143 -11.33 -9.79 -8.14
C THR A 143 -9.85 -9.64 -7.81
N SER A 144 -9.25 -8.53 -8.21
CA SER A 144 -7.87 -8.18 -7.86
C SER A 144 -7.78 -7.60 -6.46
N TYR A 145 -6.58 -7.63 -5.87
CA TYR A 145 -6.35 -7.05 -4.55
C TYR A 145 -6.68 -5.55 -4.50
N VAL A 146 -6.26 -4.79 -5.51
CA VAL A 146 -6.51 -3.36 -5.60
C VAL A 146 -8.01 -3.07 -5.69
N GLU A 147 -8.77 -3.85 -6.46
CA GLU A 147 -10.24 -3.71 -6.50
C GLU A 147 -10.88 -3.95 -5.14
N ARG A 148 -10.45 -4.99 -4.39
CA ARG A 148 -10.96 -5.25 -3.04
C ARG A 148 -10.67 -4.09 -2.08
N ILE A 149 -9.46 -3.52 -2.14
CA ILE A 149 -9.08 -2.35 -1.33
C ILE A 149 -9.96 -1.14 -1.67
N MET A 150 -10.21 -0.89 -2.96
CA MET A 150 -11.00 0.26 -3.41
C MET A 150 -12.49 0.10 -3.12
N ALA A 151 -13.00 -1.14 -3.10
CA ALA A 151 -14.39 -1.47 -2.79
C ALA A 151 -14.77 -1.23 -1.32
N VAL A 152 -13.80 -1.21 -0.40
CA VAL A 152 -14.07 -0.87 1.00
C VAL A 152 -14.58 0.57 1.11
N LYS A 153 -15.68 0.77 1.85
CA LYS A 153 -16.20 2.09 2.19
C LYS A 153 -15.70 2.47 3.59
N PRO A 154 -14.61 3.25 3.72
CA PRO A 154 -14.07 3.60 5.02
C PRO A 154 -15.07 4.45 5.80
N THR A 155 -15.11 4.22 7.10
CA THR A 155 -15.97 4.93 8.05
C THR A 155 -15.21 6.01 8.81
N LEU A 156 -13.87 5.96 8.81
CA LEU A 156 -13.05 6.95 9.49
C LEU A 156 -13.00 8.29 8.73
N PRO A 157 -13.01 9.43 9.45
CA PRO A 157 -13.02 10.76 8.85
C PRO A 157 -11.69 11.10 8.19
N THR A 158 -11.73 11.73 7.01
CA THR A 158 -10.54 12.28 6.38
C THR A 158 -10.10 13.47 7.22
N ASN A 159 -8.86 13.46 7.74
CA ASN A 159 -8.28 14.62 8.43
C ASN A 159 -7.94 15.73 7.42
N THR A 160 -8.90 16.15 6.60
CA THR A 160 -8.83 17.40 5.85
C THR A 160 -9.22 18.50 6.82
N ALA A 161 -8.23 19.07 7.51
CA ALA A 161 -8.42 20.32 8.21
C ALA A 161 -8.89 21.35 7.17
N THR A 162 -10.12 21.85 7.33
CA THR A 162 -10.59 22.96 6.51
C THR A 162 -9.81 24.20 6.90
N ALA A 163 -9.22 24.88 5.90
CA ALA A 163 -8.54 26.13 6.15
C ALA A 163 -9.54 27.14 6.72
N ILE A 164 -9.19 27.75 7.86
CA ILE A 164 -9.99 28.85 8.43
C ILE A 164 -9.92 30.01 7.44
N THR A 165 -11.07 30.45 6.94
CA THR A 165 -11.15 31.58 6.03
C THR A 165 -10.78 32.87 6.77
N VAL A 166 -9.95 33.71 6.13
CA VAL A 166 -9.62 35.03 6.69
C VAL A 166 -10.80 35.97 6.43
N ILE A 167 -11.39 36.54 7.48
CA ILE A 167 -12.36 37.64 7.38
C ILE A 167 -11.58 38.96 7.29
N PRO A 168 -11.63 39.72 6.18
CA PRO A 168 -10.87 40.96 6.04
C PRO A 168 -11.46 42.09 6.88
N ASN A 169 -10.64 42.77 7.69
CA ASN A 169 -11.01 44.02 8.35
C ASN A 169 -10.96 45.20 7.35
N GLY A 170 -11.98 45.32 6.50
CA GLY A 170 -12.31 46.54 5.74
C GLY A 170 -11.30 47.07 4.72
N LYS A 171 -10.12 46.45 4.56
CA LYS A 171 -9.14 46.81 3.52
C LYS A 171 -9.17 45.78 2.40
N THR A 172 -9.52 46.21 1.19
CA THR A 172 -9.47 45.41 -0.02
C THR A 172 -8.03 44.92 -0.24
N ARG A 173 -7.84 43.60 -0.19
CA ARG A 173 -6.57 42.97 -0.59
C ARG A 173 -6.46 43.00 -2.12
N PRO A 174 -5.26 43.18 -2.70
CA PRO A 174 -5.05 42.98 -4.13
C PRO A 174 -5.45 41.54 -4.49
N ALA A 175 -6.27 41.39 -5.52
CA ALA A 175 -6.66 40.07 -6.01
C ALA A 175 -5.41 39.31 -6.45
N VAL A 176 -5.10 38.18 -5.81
CA VAL A 176 -4.16 37.22 -6.38
C VAL A 176 -4.88 36.59 -7.56
N LYS A 177 -4.47 36.98 -8.77
CA LYS A 177 -4.92 36.36 -10.01
C LYS A 177 -4.58 34.85 -9.92
N PRO A 178 -5.53 33.94 -10.16
CA PRO A 178 -5.19 32.54 -10.39
C PRO A 178 -4.15 32.46 -11.52
N PRO A 179 -3.22 31.49 -11.50
CA PRO A 179 -2.35 31.26 -12.65
C PRO A 179 -3.26 30.95 -13.84
N SER A 180 -3.29 31.87 -14.80
CA SER A 180 -3.92 31.65 -16.09
C SER A 180 -3.18 30.52 -16.79
N ALA A 181 -3.92 29.46 -17.15
CA ALA A 181 -3.44 28.49 -18.10
C ALA A 181 -3.12 29.23 -19.40
N GLU A 182 -1.82 29.35 -19.73
CA GLU A 182 -1.39 29.79 -21.05
C GLU A 182 -1.65 28.65 -22.04
N GLU A 183 -2.76 28.80 -22.74
CA GLU A 183 -3.11 28.08 -23.95
C GLU A 183 -2.21 28.57 -25.09
N ASN A 184 -1.06 27.92 -25.28
CA ASN A 184 -0.13 28.28 -26.35
C ASN A 184 -0.61 27.67 -27.68
N LYS A 185 -1.26 28.47 -28.52
CA LYS A 185 -1.61 28.12 -29.91
C LYS A 185 -0.75 28.90 -30.92
N GLN A 186 0.01 28.08 -31.66
CA GLN A 186 0.49 28.24 -33.04
C GLN A 186 1.72 29.10 -33.33
N THR A 187 2.79 28.41 -33.74
CA THR A 187 3.38 28.69 -35.05
C THR A 187 3.77 27.37 -35.73
N GLN A 188 3.09 27.06 -36.83
CA GLN A 188 3.54 26.04 -37.79
C GLN A 188 4.65 26.64 -38.67
N SER A 189 5.70 25.86 -38.93
CA SER A 189 6.28 25.75 -40.27
C SER A 189 7.11 24.48 -40.33
N GLY A 190 6.84 23.63 -41.32
CA GLY A 190 7.36 22.28 -41.40
C GLY A 190 8.76 22.18 -42.00
N ALA A 191 9.39 21.01 -41.80
CA ALA A 191 10.29 20.41 -42.79
C ALA A 191 10.55 18.93 -42.45
N LYS A 192 10.00 18.08 -43.32
CA LYS A 192 10.55 16.85 -43.92
C LYS A 192 11.32 15.83 -43.07
N ILE A 193 10.72 14.63 -43.08
CA ILE A 193 11.31 13.30 -42.97
C ILE A 193 12.44 13.14 -44.01
N SER A 194 13.59 12.63 -43.56
CA SER A 194 14.54 11.92 -44.41
C SER A 194 15.06 10.67 -43.70
N GLN A 195 14.83 9.54 -44.35
CA GLN A 195 15.42 8.22 -44.09
C GLN A 195 16.92 8.18 -44.43
N LEU A 196 17.51 7.01 -44.14
CA LEU A 196 18.84 6.44 -44.42
C LEU A 196 19.72 6.36 -43.17
N GLY A 197 20.31 5.24 -42.79
CA GLY A 197 20.42 3.91 -43.38
C GLY A 197 21.38 3.05 -42.53
N ASN A 198 21.27 1.73 -42.68
CA ASN A 198 22.02 0.65 -42.03
C ASN A 198 23.52 0.90 -41.73
N THR A 199 24.01 0.35 -40.61
CA THR A 199 25.15 -0.59 -40.62
C THR A 199 25.16 -1.53 -39.39
N THR A 200 25.24 -2.83 -39.68
CA THR A 200 25.61 -4.01 -38.85
C THR A 200 27.00 -3.80 -38.20
N THR A 201 27.53 -4.44 -37.14
CA THR A 201 27.55 -5.83 -36.59
C THR A 201 28.41 -5.73 -35.30
N MET A 202 28.09 -6.31 -34.14
CA MET A 202 28.68 -7.52 -33.48
C MET A 202 28.40 -7.31 -31.97
N GLY A 203 27.69 -8.16 -31.21
CA GLY A 203 28.07 -9.51 -30.80
C GLY A 203 28.96 -9.47 -29.55
N VAL A 204 28.45 -9.76 -28.34
CA VAL A 204 29.11 -10.55 -27.25
C VAL A 204 28.11 -10.81 -26.10
N LYS A 205 27.80 -12.12 -25.95
CA LYS A 205 27.55 -12.95 -24.75
C LYS A 205 26.75 -12.41 -23.54
N THR A 206 25.58 -13.03 -23.37
CA THR A 206 25.10 -13.71 -22.16
C THR A 206 26.08 -13.89 -21.00
N LEU A 207 25.66 -13.55 -19.78
CA LEU A 207 25.96 -14.33 -18.57
C LEU A 207 24.72 -14.40 -17.65
N ARG A 208 24.56 -15.60 -17.11
CA ARG A 208 23.50 -16.18 -16.27
C ARG A 208 24.15 -16.46 -14.89
N GLY A 209 23.34 -16.50 -13.82
CA GLY A 209 23.70 -17.06 -12.49
C GLY A 209 24.37 -16.04 -11.57
N ASP A 210 23.96 -15.83 -10.31
CA ASP A 210 23.19 -16.68 -9.38
C ASP A 210 21.98 -15.99 -8.74
#